data_AF-A0A3P8T086-F1
#
_entry.id   AF-A0A3P8T086-F1
#
_cell.length_a   1.000
_cell.length_b   1.000
_cell.length_c   1.000
_cell.angle_alpha   90.00
_cell.angle_beta   90.00
_cell.angle_gamma   90.00
#
_symmetry.space_group_name_H-M   'P 1'
#
loop_
_entity.id
_entity.type
_entity.pdbx_description
1 polymer ?
#
loop_
_entity_poly.entity_id
_entity_poly.type
_entity_poly.pdbx_seq_one_letter_code
_entity_poly.pdbx_strand_id
1 'polypeptide(L)'
;METTVEKLEAMFLKSEADLDYIEKWLKLDFMNTENPVVMLENLKVIKAKHSALCAQVKDIAAAQKESMDSIRNNLNSAMELIQHFQQTTDVEALTVSETNSAALLGSAVCHSTSEVRHSLLINDHLISSCDYEELSVSMLDTVPPSIRSNIELTDLNAFYKQLQEHLNRSNSGSLSLHEMKQLKMKPSDAKLKILQHLSLVELDRKGLLRMVM
;
A
#
# COMPACT_ATOMS: atom_id res chain seq x y z
N MET A 1 -7.14 72.21 16.50
CA MET A 1 -8.28 71.43 15.96
C MET A 1 -7.97 70.96 14.55
N GLU A 2 -7.46 71.83 13.67
CA GLU A 2 -7.05 71.49 12.30
C GLU A 2 -5.94 70.43 12.26
N THR A 3 -4.83 70.64 12.96
CA THR A 3 -3.70 69.68 13.04
C THR A 3 -4.08 68.30 13.59
N THR A 4 -5.08 68.24 14.48
CA THR A 4 -5.61 66.98 15.02
C THR A 4 -6.49 66.24 14.02
N VAL A 5 -7.20 66.97 13.15
CA VAL A 5 -8.00 66.40 12.06
C VAL A 5 -7.09 65.89 10.94
N GLU A 6 -6.08 66.65 10.54
CA GLU A 6 -5.07 66.22 9.56
C GLU A 6 -4.36 64.93 10.00
N LYS A 7 -4.00 64.85 11.29
CA LYS A 7 -3.41 63.63 11.86
C LYS A 7 -4.35 62.43 11.80
N LEU A 8 -5.64 62.64 12.03
CA LEU A 8 -6.64 61.58 11.98
C LEU A 8 -6.89 61.12 10.54
N GLU A 9 -6.96 62.06 9.60
CA GLU A 9 -7.06 61.79 8.16
C GLU A 9 -5.84 60.98 7.67
N ALA A 10 -4.62 61.38 8.07
CA ALA A 10 -3.41 60.63 7.77
C ALA A 10 -3.42 59.21 8.36
N MET A 11 -4.00 59.01 9.55
CA MET A 11 -4.18 57.67 10.13
C MET A 11 -5.14 56.82 9.31
N PHE A 12 -6.26 57.39 8.86
CA PHE A 12 -7.23 56.67 8.01
C PHE A 12 -6.63 56.31 6.65
N LEU A 13 -5.98 57.24 5.97
CA LEU A 13 -5.30 56.99 4.70
C LEU A 13 -4.23 55.90 4.83
N LYS A 14 -3.50 55.91 5.95
CA LYS A 14 -2.52 54.85 6.24
C LYS A 14 -3.22 53.50 6.47
N SER A 15 -4.28 53.45 7.27
CA SER A 15 -5.01 52.21 7.51
C SER A 15 -5.66 51.64 6.25
N GLU A 16 -6.13 52.50 5.34
CA GLU A 16 -6.65 52.10 4.03
C GLU A 16 -5.54 51.52 3.15
N ALA A 17 -4.39 52.19 3.08
CA ALA A 17 -3.23 51.68 2.34
C ALA A 17 -2.68 50.36 2.91
N ASP A 18 -2.68 50.21 4.23
CA ASP A 18 -2.27 48.97 4.92
C ASP A 18 -3.25 47.82 4.59
N LEU A 19 -4.56 48.10 4.55
CA LEU A 19 -5.58 47.11 4.18
C LEU A 19 -5.45 46.69 2.71
N ASP A 20 -5.26 47.65 1.81
CA ASP A 20 -5.00 47.41 0.38
C ASP A 20 -3.75 46.55 0.16
N TYR A 21 -2.70 46.79 0.94
CA TYR A 21 -1.48 46.00 0.89
C TYR A 21 -1.73 44.56 1.34
N ILE A 22 -2.44 44.36 2.45
CA ILE A 22 -2.81 43.03 2.95
C ILE A 22 -3.67 42.29 1.92
N GLU A 23 -4.66 42.96 1.31
CA GLU A 23 -5.52 42.36 0.29
C GLU A 23 -4.73 41.90 -0.94
N LYS A 24 -3.82 42.74 -1.45
CA LYS A 24 -2.96 42.40 -2.59
C LYS A 24 -2.02 41.23 -2.26
N TRP A 25 -1.45 41.23 -1.06
CA TRP A 25 -0.57 40.16 -0.61
C TRP A 25 -1.33 38.84 -0.49
N LEU A 26 -2.51 38.84 0.14
CA LEU A 26 -3.38 37.66 0.23
C LEU A 26 -3.81 37.15 -1.15
N LYS A 27 -4.22 38.04 -2.06
CA LYS A 27 -4.57 37.66 -3.44
C LYS A 27 -3.40 36.97 -4.13
N LEU A 28 -2.19 37.51 -4.02
CA LEU A 28 -1.00 36.90 -4.62
C LEU A 28 -0.68 35.52 -4.02
N ASP A 29 -0.82 35.37 -2.70
CA ASP A 29 -0.62 34.10 -2.00
C ASP A 29 -1.63 33.04 -2.45
N PHE A 30 -2.93 33.39 -2.52
CA PHE A 30 -3.99 32.47 -2.93
C PHE A 30 -4.00 32.15 -4.43
N MET A 31 -3.50 33.02 -5.31
CA MET A 31 -3.38 32.72 -6.74
C MET A 31 -2.43 31.55 -7.04
N ASN A 32 -1.51 31.24 -6.14
CA ASN A 32 -0.60 30.11 -6.26
C ASN A 32 -1.15 28.81 -5.65
N THR A 33 -2.34 28.85 -5.04
CA THR A 33 -2.97 27.68 -4.40
C THR A 33 -4.11 27.15 -5.24
N GLU A 34 -4.30 25.82 -5.25
CA GLU A 34 -5.44 25.20 -5.93
C GLU A 34 -6.77 25.72 -5.36
N ASN A 35 -7.78 25.87 -6.23
CA ASN A 35 -9.08 26.40 -5.85
C ASN A 35 -9.78 25.45 -4.83
N PRO A 36 -10.02 25.91 -3.59
CA PRO A 36 -10.58 25.05 -2.54
C PRO A 36 -12.00 24.58 -2.85
N VAL A 37 -12.77 25.33 -3.64
CA VAL A 37 -14.12 24.93 -4.07
C VAL A 37 -14.06 23.73 -5.02
N VAL A 38 -13.10 23.75 -5.96
CA VAL A 38 -12.89 22.64 -6.88
C VAL A 38 -12.37 21.41 -6.15
N MET A 39 -11.44 21.60 -5.20
CA MET A 39 -10.93 20.51 -4.37
C MET A 39 -12.03 19.85 -3.54
N LEU A 40 -12.93 20.65 -2.95
CA LEU A 40 -14.07 20.13 -2.18
C LEU A 40 -15.00 19.30 -3.06
N GLU A 41 -15.29 19.75 -4.28
CA GLU A 41 -16.15 19.01 -5.21
C GLU A 41 -15.51 17.70 -5.67
N ASN A 42 -14.22 17.73 -6.00
CA ASN A 42 -13.44 16.52 -6.31
C ASN A 42 -13.47 15.53 -5.14
N LEU A 43 -13.33 16.01 -3.90
CA LEU A 43 -13.38 15.17 -2.70
C LEU A 43 -14.74 14.49 -2.54
N LYS A 44 -15.85 15.19 -2.81
CA LYS A 44 -17.20 14.58 -2.79
C LYS A 44 -17.33 13.49 -3.84
N VAL A 45 -16.87 13.73 -5.06
CA VAL A 45 -16.89 12.75 -6.15
C VAL A 45 -16.07 11.51 -5.79
N ILE A 46 -14.86 11.70 -5.23
CA ILE A 46 -14.00 10.61 -4.78
C ILE A 46 -14.70 9.80 -3.67
N LYS A 47 -15.28 10.47 -2.68
CA LYS A 47 -16.01 9.82 -1.58
C LYS A 47 -17.20 9.00 -2.09
N ALA A 48 -17.95 9.53 -3.05
CA ALA A 48 -19.07 8.83 -3.67
C ALA A 48 -18.60 7.57 -4.43
N LYS A 49 -17.55 7.69 -5.25
CA LYS A 49 -16.95 6.56 -5.97
C LYS A 49 -16.43 5.48 -5.02
N HIS A 50 -15.73 5.87 -3.96
CA HIS A 50 -15.25 4.94 -2.94
C HIS A 50 -16.41 4.20 -2.27
N SER A 51 -17.47 4.93 -1.86
CA SER A 51 -18.65 4.32 -1.25
C SER A 51 -19.34 3.32 -2.19
N ALA A 52 -19.47 3.65 -3.47
CA ALA A 52 -20.05 2.76 -4.47
C ALA A 52 -19.19 1.51 -4.69
N LEU A 53 -17.87 1.67 -4.77
CA LEU A 53 -16.94 0.55 -4.91
C LEU A 53 -16.99 -0.39 -3.69
N CYS A 54 -17.02 0.16 -2.48
CA CYS A 54 -17.17 -0.65 -1.27
C CYS A 54 -18.48 -1.44 -1.24
N ALA A 55 -19.57 -0.88 -1.74
CA ALA A 55 -20.84 -1.60 -1.86
C ALA A 55 -20.72 -2.75 -2.87
N GLN A 56 -20.18 -2.49 -4.07
CA GLN A 56 -19.99 -3.52 -5.09
C GLN A 56 -19.09 -4.67 -4.62
N VAL A 57 -17.99 -4.37 -3.93
CA VAL A 57 -17.09 -5.40 -3.40
C VAL A 57 -17.80 -6.27 -2.36
N LYS A 58 -18.65 -5.69 -1.50
CA LYS A 58 -19.45 -6.45 -0.53
C LYS A 58 -20.45 -7.36 -1.23
N ASP A 59 -21.13 -6.87 -2.26
CA ASP A 59 -22.10 -7.65 -3.02
C ASP A 59 -21.43 -8.82 -3.76
N ILE A 60 -20.27 -8.57 -4.37
CA ILE A 60 -19.46 -9.62 -5.03
C ILE A 60 -19.00 -10.66 -4.00
N ALA A 61 -18.49 -10.24 -2.84
CA ALA A 61 -18.06 -11.15 -1.80
C ALA A 61 -19.21 -12.02 -1.28
N ALA A 62 -20.40 -11.44 -1.12
CA ALA A 62 -21.60 -12.18 -0.74
C ALA A 62 -22.01 -13.21 -1.81
N ALA A 63 -22.04 -12.81 -3.08
CA ALA A 63 -22.37 -13.71 -4.20
C ALA A 63 -21.33 -14.83 -4.37
N GLN A 64 -20.04 -14.53 -4.20
CA GLN A 64 -18.98 -15.54 -4.23
C GLN A 64 -19.13 -16.55 -3.09
N LYS A 65 -19.45 -16.07 -1.89
CA LYS A 65 -19.72 -16.95 -0.74
C LYS A 65 -20.91 -17.87 -1.01
N GLU A 66 -22.03 -17.31 -1.46
CA GLU A 66 -23.24 -18.08 -1.79
C GLU A 66 -22.95 -19.12 -2.88
N SER A 67 -22.23 -18.75 -3.94
CA SER A 67 -21.83 -19.66 -5.00
C SER A 67 -20.96 -20.80 -4.48
N MET A 68 -19.97 -20.50 -3.62
CA MET A 68 -19.08 -21.51 -3.05
C MET A 68 -19.82 -22.45 -2.10
N ASP A 69 -20.74 -21.91 -1.29
CA ASP A 69 -21.59 -22.71 -0.40
C ASP A 69 -22.52 -23.63 -1.22
N SER A 70 -23.08 -23.16 -2.33
CA SER A 70 -23.87 -23.99 -3.24
C SER A 70 -23.05 -25.11 -3.88
N ILE A 71 -21.84 -24.81 -4.38
CA ILE A 71 -20.94 -25.82 -4.95
C ILE A 71 -20.61 -26.88 -3.90
N ARG A 72 -20.26 -26.46 -2.68
CA ARG A 72 -19.94 -27.37 -1.57
C ARG A 72 -21.12 -28.29 -1.26
N ASN A 73 -22.33 -27.74 -1.15
CA ASN A 73 -23.54 -28.52 -0.85
C ASN A 73 -23.84 -29.53 -1.96
N ASN A 74 -23.72 -29.13 -3.23
CA ASN A 74 -23.94 -30.02 -4.38
C ASN A 74 -22.90 -31.15 -4.43
N LEU A 75 -21.62 -30.83 -4.21
CA LEU A 75 -20.55 -31.84 -4.18
C LEU A 75 -20.73 -32.82 -3.03
N ASN A 76 -21.09 -32.35 -1.82
CA ASN A 76 -21.37 -33.22 -0.68
C ASN A 76 -22.55 -34.17 -1.00
N SER A 77 -23.63 -33.64 -1.57
CA SER A 77 -24.81 -34.44 -1.94
C SER A 77 -24.47 -35.51 -2.99
N ALA A 78 -23.66 -35.15 -4.00
CA ALA A 78 -23.21 -36.10 -5.01
C ALA A 78 -22.31 -37.19 -4.40
N MET A 79 -21.43 -36.82 -3.47
CA MET A 79 -20.54 -37.74 -2.78
C MET A 79 -21.32 -38.73 -1.88
N GLU A 80 -22.32 -38.26 -1.15
CA GLU A 80 -23.23 -39.10 -0.37
C GLU A 80 -23.96 -40.12 -1.25
N LEU A 81 -24.42 -39.68 -2.43
CA LEU A 81 -25.09 -40.56 -3.39
C LEU A 81 -24.15 -41.64 -3.96
N ILE A 82 -22.92 -41.26 -4.32
CA ILE A 82 -21.89 -42.21 -4.78
C ILE A 82 -21.57 -43.23 -3.68
N GLN A 83 -21.42 -42.78 -2.43
CA GLN A 83 -21.16 -43.65 -1.29
C GLN A 83 -22.30 -44.67 -1.09
N HIS A 84 -23.56 -44.23 -1.21
CA HIS A 84 -24.71 -45.14 -1.14
C HIS A 84 -24.65 -46.22 -2.23
N PHE A 85 -24.34 -45.86 -3.47
CA PHE A 85 -24.19 -46.85 -4.55
C PHE A 85 -23.04 -47.82 -4.33
N GLN A 86 -21.89 -47.33 -3.85
CA GLN A 86 -20.73 -48.16 -3.48
C GLN A 86 -21.05 -49.16 -2.35
N GLN A 87 -21.92 -48.81 -1.40
CA GLN A 87 -22.35 -49.76 -0.37
C GLN A 87 -23.26 -50.86 -0.93
N THR A 88 -24.00 -50.58 -2.00
CA THR A 88 -24.95 -51.53 -2.61
C THR A 88 -24.35 -52.42 -3.71
N THR A 89 -23.18 -52.06 -4.26
CA THR A 89 -22.48 -52.79 -5.32
C THR A 89 -21.07 -53.08 -4.84
N ASP A 90 -20.59 -54.33 -4.90
CA ASP A 90 -19.24 -54.75 -4.48
C ASP A 90 -18.14 -54.17 -5.41
N VAL A 91 -17.97 -52.84 -5.37
CA VAL A 91 -17.02 -52.05 -6.16
C VAL A 91 -16.18 -51.23 -5.20
N GLU A 92 -14.86 -51.20 -5.43
CA GLU A 92 -13.87 -50.53 -4.57
C GLU A 92 -14.23 -49.05 -4.28
N ALA A 93 -13.97 -48.65 -3.04
CA ALA A 93 -14.28 -47.32 -2.49
C ALA A 93 -13.50 -46.20 -3.18
N LEU A 94 -14.11 -45.00 -3.20
CA LEU A 94 -13.52 -43.76 -3.71
C LEU A 94 -12.14 -43.49 -3.07
N THR A 95 -11.15 -43.05 -3.85
CA THR A 95 -9.78 -42.92 -3.35
C THR A 95 -9.66 -41.77 -2.33
N VAL A 96 -8.81 -41.93 -1.31
CA VAL A 96 -8.55 -40.92 -0.26
C VAL A 96 -8.19 -39.53 -0.85
N SER A 97 -7.64 -39.52 -2.08
CA SER A 97 -7.31 -38.29 -2.82
C SER A 97 -8.54 -37.49 -3.27
N GLU A 98 -9.67 -38.12 -3.57
CA GLU A 98 -10.91 -37.46 -4.02
C GLU A 98 -11.65 -36.83 -2.83
N THR A 99 -11.68 -37.52 -1.68
CA THR A 99 -12.17 -36.99 -0.39
C THR A 99 -11.41 -35.74 0.07
N ASN A 100 -10.08 -35.76 -0.04
CA ASN A 100 -9.23 -34.66 0.44
C ASN A 100 -9.37 -33.39 -0.40
N SER A 101 -9.69 -33.54 -1.69
CA SER A 101 -9.89 -32.42 -2.62
C SER A 101 -11.20 -31.66 -2.33
N ALA A 102 -12.25 -32.36 -1.91
CA ALA A 102 -13.52 -31.74 -1.49
C ALA A 102 -13.38 -30.98 -0.15
N ALA A 103 -12.58 -31.51 0.79
CA ALA A 103 -12.28 -30.84 2.06
C ALA A 103 -11.48 -29.53 1.88
N LEU A 104 -10.60 -29.46 0.87
CA LEU A 104 -9.81 -28.26 0.56
C LEU A 104 -10.67 -27.06 0.15
N LEU A 105 -11.78 -27.30 -0.57
CA LEU A 105 -12.75 -26.25 -0.96
C LEU A 105 -13.50 -25.65 0.25
N GLY A 106 -13.49 -26.34 1.39
CA GLY A 106 -13.99 -25.82 2.67
C GLY A 106 -13.05 -24.83 3.36
N SER A 107 -11.74 -24.97 3.15
CA SER A 107 -10.71 -24.21 3.88
C SER A 107 -10.28 -22.92 3.17
N ALA A 108 -10.36 -22.88 1.83
CA ALA A 108 -9.78 -21.80 1.03
C ALA A 108 -10.55 -20.46 1.04
N VAL A 109 -11.67 -20.33 1.75
CA VAL A 109 -12.52 -19.13 1.67
C VAL A 109 -12.89 -18.64 3.07
N CYS A 110 -12.01 -17.82 3.69
CA CYS A 110 -12.39 -16.85 4.74
C CYS A 110 -11.27 -15.85 5.11
N HIS A 111 -10.42 -15.43 4.17
CA HIS A 111 -9.50 -14.30 4.40
C HIS A 111 -9.78 -13.14 3.46
N SER A 112 -11.01 -12.65 3.45
CA SER A 112 -11.34 -11.40 2.74
C SER A 112 -12.54 -10.76 3.41
N THR A 113 -12.39 -10.35 4.68
CA THR A 113 -13.16 -9.27 5.34
C THR A 113 -12.85 -9.27 6.84
N SER A 114 -11.77 -8.60 7.24
CA SER A 114 -11.78 -7.68 8.39
C SER A 114 -10.39 -7.07 8.54
N GLU A 115 -10.35 -5.75 8.47
CA GLU A 115 -9.42 -4.86 9.18
C GLU A 115 -7.91 -5.07 9.05
N VAL A 116 -7.27 -3.98 8.60
CA VAL A 116 -5.89 -3.61 8.87
C VAL A 116 -5.47 -4.03 10.28
N ARG A 117 -4.70 -5.10 10.39
CA ARG A 117 -3.69 -5.36 11.42
C ARG A 117 -2.84 -6.57 11.02
N HIS A 118 -1.56 -6.29 10.83
CA HIS A 118 -0.40 -7.18 10.92
C HIS A 118 -0.65 -8.69 10.71
N SER A 119 -0.16 -9.14 9.56
CA SER A 119 0.09 -10.52 9.14
C SER A 119 0.41 -11.44 10.32
N LEU A 120 -0.54 -12.35 10.56
CA LEU A 120 -0.36 -13.56 11.35
C LEU A 120 0.52 -14.56 10.58
N LEU A 121 1.52 -15.04 11.29
CA LEU A 121 2.25 -16.28 11.03
C LEU A 121 1.27 -17.47 10.98
N ILE A 122 1.51 -18.41 10.05
CA ILE A 122 1.18 -19.86 9.99
C ILE A 122 1.42 -20.21 8.49
N ASN A 123 2.30 -21.10 8.03
CA ASN A 123 2.83 -22.34 8.61
C ASN A 123 4.19 -22.70 8.00
N ASP A 124 4.95 -23.46 8.77
CA ASP A 124 6.33 -23.87 8.52
C ASP A 124 6.49 -24.92 7.39
N HIS A 125 7.60 -24.75 6.67
CA HIS A 125 8.35 -25.74 5.89
C HIS A 125 7.75 -26.30 4.58
N LEU A 126 7.99 -25.60 3.46
CA LEU A 126 9.15 -25.89 2.61
C LEU A 126 9.28 -24.88 1.45
N ILE A 127 10.50 -24.33 1.32
CA ILE A 127 11.08 -23.65 0.15
C ILE A 127 10.89 -22.12 0.09
N SER A 128 11.71 -21.44 0.89
CA SER A 128 12.75 -20.51 0.40
C SER A 128 12.50 -19.84 -0.96
N SER A 129 11.63 -18.83 -0.97
CA SER A 129 11.80 -17.65 -1.81
C SER A 129 11.17 -16.51 -1.03
N CYS A 130 11.99 -15.62 -0.48
CA CYS A 130 11.53 -14.35 0.05
C CYS A 130 10.53 -13.72 -0.93
N ASP A 131 9.28 -13.49 -0.51
CA ASP A 131 8.32 -12.75 -1.32
C ASP A 131 8.88 -11.34 -1.53
N TYR A 132 9.44 -11.13 -2.72
CA TYR A 132 9.98 -9.85 -3.15
C TYR A 132 8.80 -8.98 -3.58
N GLU A 133 8.49 -7.95 -2.79
CA GLU A 133 7.52 -6.93 -3.19
C GLU A 133 8.23 -5.87 -4.04
N GLU A 134 7.94 -5.88 -5.34
CA GLU A 134 8.56 -4.97 -6.30
C GLU A 134 8.04 -3.53 -6.12
N LEU A 135 8.94 -2.52 -6.18
CA LEU A 135 8.49 -1.13 -6.14
C LEU A 135 7.70 -0.83 -7.41
N SER A 136 6.47 -0.35 -7.22
CA SER A 136 5.61 0.07 -8.32
C SER A 136 5.92 1.52 -8.76
N VAL A 137 5.60 1.84 -10.02
CA VAL A 137 5.71 3.21 -10.57
C VAL A 137 4.99 4.23 -9.67
N SER A 138 3.82 3.83 -9.14
CA SER A 138 3.02 4.64 -8.21
C SER A 138 3.72 4.92 -6.89
N MET A 139 4.48 3.97 -6.32
CA MET A 139 5.30 4.20 -5.14
C MET A 139 6.40 5.21 -5.45
N LEU A 140 7.07 5.06 -6.60
CA LEU A 140 8.11 5.98 -7.00
C LEU A 140 7.55 7.40 -7.26
N ASP A 141 6.31 7.56 -7.71
CA ASP A 141 5.66 8.86 -7.94
C ASP A 141 5.31 9.61 -6.65
N THR A 142 5.22 8.90 -5.51
CA THR A 142 5.06 9.54 -4.20
C THR A 142 6.33 10.24 -3.71
N VAL A 143 7.49 9.95 -4.32
CA VAL A 143 8.78 10.52 -3.93
C VAL A 143 9.03 11.82 -4.70
N PRO A 144 9.35 12.94 -4.01
CA PRO A 144 9.63 14.21 -4.66
C PRO A 144 10.70 14.12 -5.77
N PRO A 145 10.56 14.86 -6.89
CA PRO A 145 11.51 14.85 -8.00
C PRO A 145 12.96 15.17 -7.57
N SER A 146 13.11 16.02 -6.56
CA SER A 146 14.40 16.40 -5.96
C SER A 146 15.15 15.22 -5.31
N ILE A 147 14.44 14.15 -4.93
CA ILE A 147 14.99 12.93 -4.32
C ILE A 147 15.06 11.80 -5.35
N ARG A 148 14.06 11.71 -6.24
CA ARG A 148 13.97 10.70 -7.31
C ARG A 148 15.23 10.67 -8.18
N SER A 149 15.84 11.84 -8.45
CA SER A 149 16.99 11.95 -9.37
C SER A 149 16.68 11.28 -10.73
N ASN A 150 17.65 11.17 -11.64
CA ASN A 150 17.47 10.47 -12.92
C ASN A 150 17.64 8.94 -12.75
N ILE A 151 17.01 8.35 -11.73
CA ILE A 151 17.14 6.91 -11.43
C ILE A 151 16.05 6.13 -12.18
N GLU A 152 16.46 5.09 -12.90
CA GLU A 152 15.55 4.14 -13.54
C GLU A 152 14.94 3.19 -12.49
N LEU A 153 13.62 2.97 -12.57
CA LEU A 153 12.88 2.08 -11.65
C LEU A 153 13.42 0.65 -11.67
N THR A 154 13.86 0.17 -12.83
CA THR A 154 14.48 -1.16 -13.01
C THR A 154 15.79 -1.30 -12.23
N ASP A 155 16.64 -0.28 -12.26
CA ASP A 155 17.92 -0.22 -11.52
C ASP A 155 17.72 -0.03 -10.01
N LEU A 156 16.60 0.60 -9.61
CA LEU A 156 16.20 0.71 -8.20
C LEU A 156 15.63 -0.62 -7.66
N ASN A 157 14.74 -1.28 -8.41
CA ASN A 157 14.15 -2.57 -8.06
C ASN A 157 15.21 -3.67 -7.99
N ALA A 158 16.13 -3.72 -8.95
CA ALA A 158 17.26 -4.65 -8.91
C ALA A 158 18.13 -4.44 -7.66
N PHE A 159 18.36 -3.19 -7.26
CA PHE A 159 19.11 -2.85 -6.05
C PHE A 159 18.35 -3.23 -4.77
N TYR A 160 17.05 -2.94 -4.69
CA TYR A 160 16.21 -3.30 -3.55
C TYR A 160 16.11 -4.81 -3.36
N LYS A 161 15.98 -5.56 -4.46
CA LYS A 161 15.97 -7.03 -4.45
C LYS A 161 17.26 -7.62 -3.88
N GLN A 162 18.41 -7.13 -4.35
CA GLN A 162 19.71 -7.57 -3.85
C GLN A 162 19.88 -7.23 -2.36
N LEU A 163 19.43 -6.04 -1.96
CA LEU A 163 19.47 -5.59 -0.57
C LEU A 163 18.67 -6.51 0.35
N GLN A 164 17.43 -6.80 -0.03
CA GLN A 164 16.54 -7.68 0.73
C GLN A 164 17.05 -9.12 0.78
N GLU A 165 17.54 -9.67 -0.34
CA GLU A 165 18.12 -11.02 -0.35
C GLU A 165 19.33 -11.13 0.58
N HIS A 166 20.20 -10.12 0.62
CA HIS A 166 21.36 -10.10 1.50
C HIS A 166 21.00 -9.92 2.98
N LEU A 167 20.03 -9.05 3.29
CA LEU A 167 19.58 -8.84 4.66
C LEU A 167 18.85 -10.06 5.24
N ASN A 168 18.15 -10.82 4.39
CA ASN A 168 17.50 -12.07 4.79
C ASN A 168 18.49 -13.25 4.93
N ARG A 169 19.59 -13.27 4.17
CA ARG A 169 20.67 -14.25 4.33
C ARG A 169 21.62 -13.92 5.48
N SER A 170 21.70 -12.66 5.88
CA SER A 170 22.63 -12.20 6.91
C SER A 170 21.99 -12.24 8.30
N ASN A 171 22.59 -12.99 9.22
CA ASN A 171 22.15 -13.08 10.62
C ASN A 171 22.28 -11.75 11.40
N SER A 172 22.93 -10.73 10.83
CA SER A 172 23.17 -9.43 11.46
C SER A 172 21.99 -8.46 11.39
N GLY A 173 20.98 -8.72 10.55
CA GLY A 173 19.80 -7.87 10.36
C GLY A 173 20.11 -6.40 9.98
N SER A 174 21.33 -6.14 9.54
CA SER A 174 21.86 -4.82 9.19
C SER A 174 23.03 -4.94 8.21
N LEU A 175 23.19 -3.94 7.34
CA LEU A 175 24.20 -3.90 6.28
C LEU A 175 24.91 -2.54 6.25
N SER A 176 26.23 -2.52 6.25
CA SER A 176 27.00 -1.27 6.14
C SER A 176 27.30 -0.89 4.68
N LEU A 177 27.50 0.40 4.43
CA LEU A 177 27.91 0.92 3.10
C LEU A 177 29.21 0.28 2.57
N HIS A 178 30.11 -0.13 3.46
CA HIS A 178 31.35 -0.83 3.08
C HIS A 178 31.05 -2.26 2.62
N GLU A 179 30.21 -3.00 3.33
CA GLU A 179 29.78 -4.35 2.94
C GLU A 179 29.03 -4.34 1.61
N MET A 180 28.17 -3.35 1.37
CA MET A 180 27.49 -3.17 0.08
C MET A 180 28.47 -3.03 -1.09
N LYS A 181 29.58 -2.30 -0.91
CA LYS A 181 30.62 -2.16 -1.95
C LYS A 181 31.37 -3.48 -2.18
N GLN A 182 31.60 -4.26 -1.12
CA GLN A 182 32.23 -5.60 -1.24
C GLN A 182 31.30 -6.60 -1.94
N LEU A 183 29.99 -6.46 -1.77
CA LEU A 183 28.96 -7.27 -2.43
C LEU A 183 28.69 -6.87 -3.90
N LYS A 184 29.55 -6.03 -4.50
CA LYS A 184 29.39 -5.47 -5.87
C LYS A 184 28.07 -4.71 -6.07
N MET A 185 27.41 -4.28 -5.00
CA MET A 185 26.25 -3.40 -5.12
C MET A 185 26.72 -2.01 -5.54
N LYS A 186 25.88 -1.26 -6.26
CA LYS A 186 26.09 0.15 -6.58
C LYS A 186 25.23 1.03 -5.67
N PRO A 187 25.62 1.25 -4.40
CA PRO A 187 24.88 2.14 -3.52
C PRO A 187 24.99 3.56 -4.05
N SER A 188 23.85 4.12 -4.48
CA SER A 188 23.72 5.53 -4.80
C SER A 188 22.95 6.21 -3.67
N ASP A 189 23.39 7.39 -3.26
CA ASP A 189 22.74 8.18 -2.21
C ASP A 189 21.25 8.42 -2.54
N ALA A 190 20.93 8.65 -3.81
CA ALA A 190 19.55 8.83 -4.25
C ALA A 190 18.72 7.53 -4.17
N LYS A 191 19.30 6.35 -4.45
CA LYS A 191 18.59 5.06 -4.26
C LYS A 191 18.26 4.83 -2.78
N LEU A 192 19.21 5.13 -1.90
CA LEU A 192 19.02 4.99 -0.45
C LEU A 192 17.96 5.96 0.08
N LYS A 193 17.99 7.22 -0.34
CA LYS A 193 17.00 8.24 0.04
C LYS A 193 15.59 7.91 -0.46
N ILE A 194 15.46 7.34 -1.67
CA ILE A 194 14.17 6.87 -2.18
C ILE A 194 13.62 5.75 -1.29
N LEU A 195 14.42 4.71 -1.01
CA LEU A 195 14.00 3.60 -0.15
C LEU A 195 13.67 4.06 1.28
N GLN A 196 14.40 5.06 1.79
CA GLN A 196 14.13 5.68 3.09
C GLN A 196 12.82 6.48 3.07
N HIS A 197 12.55 7.26 2.02
CA HIS A 197 11.30 8.00 1.87
C HIS A 197 10.09 7.06 1.76
N LEU A 198 10.27 5.91 1.11
CA LEU A 198 9.27 4.85 1.03
C LEU A 198 9.15 4.03 2.33
N SER A 199 9.91 4.38 3.37
CA SER A 199 9.92 3.68 4.66
C SER A 199 10.25 2.19 4.56
N LEU A 200 11.02 1.78 3.55
CA LEU A 200 11.45 0.39 3.35
C LEU A 200 12.77 0.11 4.06
N VAL A 201 13.54 1.17 4.31
CA VAL A 201 14.90 1.10 4.82
C VAL A 201 15.16 2.24 5.80
N GLU A 202 15.79 1.91 6.92
CA GLU A 202 16.32 2.87 7.90
C GLU A 202 17.84 2.92 7.85
N LEU A 203 18.40 4.13 7.96
CA LEU A 203 19.83 4.36 8.10
C LEU A 203 20.12 4.90 9.52
N ASP A 204 20.93 4.18 10.30
CA ASP A 204 21.38 4.66 11.61
C ASP A 204 22.47 5.75 11.45
N ARG A 205 22.69 6.56 12.48
CA ARG A 205 23.74 7.60 12.56
C ARG A 205 25.15 7.06 12.31
N LYS A 206 25.34 5.74 12.42
CA LYS A 206 26.59 5.01 12.14
C LYS A 206 26.72 4.54 10.69
N GLY A 207 25.72 4.80 9.83
CA GLY A 207 25.71 4.37 8.43
C GLY A 207 25.37 2.89 8.22
N LEU A 208 24.70 2.27 9.21
CA LEU A 208 24.14 0.93 9.09
C LEU A 208 22.72 1.01 8.55
N LEU A 209 22.45 0.21 7.53
CA LEU A 209 21.19 0.09 6.84
C LEU A 209 20.41 -1.10 7.42
N ARG A 210 19.15 -0.89 7.80
CA ARG A 210 18.22 -1.94 8.26
C ARG A 210 16.94 -1.89 7.45
N MET A 211 16.29 -3.04 7.22
CA MET A 211 14.94 -3.04 6.67
C MET A 211 13.95 -2.65 7.77
N VAL A 212 12.99 -1.81 7.41
CA VAL A 212 11.82 -1.53 8.26
C VAL A 212 10.83 -2.64 7.97
N MET A 213 10.52 -3.43 8.99
CA MET A 213 9.62 -4.59 8.91
C MET A 213 8.30 -4.28 9.62
#